data_AF-A0A7Y1ZNF2-F1
#
_entry.id   AF-A0A7Y1ZNF2-F1
#
_cell.length_a   1.000
_cell.length_b   1.000
_cell.length_c   1.000
_cell.angle_alpha   90.00
_cell.angle_beta   90.00
_cell.angle_gamma   90.00
#
_symmetry.space_group_name_H-M   'P 1'
#
loop_
_entity.id
_entity.type
_entity.pdbx_description
1 polymer ?
#
loop_
_entity_poly.entity_id
_entity_poly.type
_entity_poly.pdbx_seq_one_letter_code
_entity_poly.pdbx_strand_id
1 'polypeptide(L)'
;MKKRIVTSAVFAFAMLLSVTGTALAQSVHYEDAIYIKPRIGFDYYSGDRDANPNDEFSRVIELRGLNFGAEIGYQVTRRLGIGVLGTYGNFSPLDTQNHPTLVPPLDSGASENRFTAHIVAPIQLAPNGRISPYIVPGIGIVGGTIDDNRGSNIGLAPMLGVGVNVSASERLGIFLELDGLVTLPDDTFDGVESGDSNYDVVGISSIGFRYNLRPPFVPVSVLTINGPSTIDAGDDGTYEASTNPDASQPVDYMWDFGDGTTASGMVATHSFATPGTYTVSFTASNKKSSDTRTMTVQAERPVTRPSITSITMNPPTPDTETAVQFGANIGGDGPFTYRWDFGDGTTSTSANPSHTYTTPGTYTVTATATNSAGSDTRTSTITVVPVEVDFCDTVVDLNSAFFGRNSSTLNADAQAALQDNLQILTDCPNMNARIEGFAAPGERSGTRLSEARARAVEQFYIDNGVAASRLTAAGMGTVSGVSRKEGLSQYRRADSLPVR
;
A
#
# COMPACT_ATOMS: atom_id res chain seq x y z
N MET A 1 32.78 69.79 -8.03
CA MET A 1 31.87 69.06 -7.13
C MET A 1 30.48 68.76 -7.74
N LYS A 2 30.19 69.13 -8.99
CA LYS A 2 28.86 69.04 -9.65
C LYS A 2 28.52 67.71 -10.37
N LYS A 3 29.41 66.71 -10.36
CA LYS A 3 29.25 65.44 -11.11
C LYS A 3 29.05 64.21 -10.21
N ARG A 4 28.89 64.38 -8.90
CA ARG A 4 28.93 63.26 -7.92
C ARG A 4 27.58 62.89 -7.28
N ILE A 5 26.52 63.68 -7.42
CA ILE A 5 25.25 63.43 -6.70
C ILE A 5 24.24 62.66 -7.56
N VAL A 6 24.14 62.95 -8.86
CA VAL A 6 23.31 62.16 -9.81
C VAL A 6 23.84 60.73 -9.94
N THR A 7 25.15 60.56 -9.84
CA THR A 7 25.81 59.25 -9.82
C THR A 7 25.46 58.46 -8.56
N SER A 8 25.19 59.12 -7.42
CA SER A 8 24.91 58.44 -6.14
C SER A 8 23.46 57.93 -6.02
N ALA A 9 22.47 58.61 -6.58
CA ALA A 9 21.09 58.10 -6.61
C ALA A 9 20.94 56.93 -7.60
N VAL A 10 21.61 57.00 -8.75
CA VAL A 10 21.64 55.92 -9.76
C VAL A 10 22.53 54.75 -9.29
N PHE A 11 23.62 55.00 -8.55
CA PHE A 11 24.42 53.92 -7.93
C PHE A 11 23.72 53.23 -6.76
N ALA A 12 22.97 53.96 -5.93
CA ALA A 12 22.19 53.35 -4.85
C ALA A 12 21.11 52.39 -5.42
N PHE A 13 20.54 52.73 -6.57
CA PHE A 13 19.59 51.90 -7.30
C PHE A 13 20.26 50.69 -7.98
N ALA A 14 21.47 50.84 -8.51
CA ALA A 14 22.25 49.74 -9.10
C ALA A 14 22.82 48.76 -8.04
N MET A 15 23.13 49.23 -6.82
CA MET A 15 23.66 48.41 -5.73
C MET A 15 22.58 47.59 -5.02
N LEU A 16 21.29 47.97 -5.16
CA LEU A 16 20.15 47.16 -4.67
C LEU A 16 19.86 45.94 -5.56
N LEU A 17 20.40 45.87 -6.77
CA LEU A 17 20.25 44.73 -7.69
C LEU A 17 21.22 43.57 -7.41
N SER A 18 22.21 43.73 -6.52
CA SER A 18 23.30 42.75 -6.32
C SER A 18 23.23 41.95 -5.02
N VAL A 19 22.04 41.74 -4.44
CA VAL A 19 21.87 40.79 -3.32
C VAL A 19 21.06 39.58 -3.80
N THR A 20 21.72 38.71 -4.57
CA THR A 20 21.27 37.32 -4.74
C THR A 20 21.68 36.53 -3.50
N GLY A 21 20.90 36.68 -2.43
CA GLY A 21 20.95 35.81 -1.26
C GLY A 21 20.01 34.62 -1.46
N THR A 22 20.58 33.45 -1.71
CA THR A 22 19.88 32.17 -1.71
C THR A 22 19.27 31.89 -0.34
N ALA A 23 17.98 32.14 -0.19
CA ALA A 23 17.14 31.49 0.79
C ALA A 23 15.80 31.24 0.11
N LEU A 24 15.53 29.97 -0.18
CA LEU A 24 14.24 29.48 -0.67
C LEU A 24 13.20 29.66 0.44
N ALA A 25 12.76 30.89 0.66
CA ALA A 25 11.41 31.11 1.15
C ALA A 25 10.53 31.07 -0.11
N GLN A 26 9.67 30.07 -0.20
CA GLN A 26 8.67 29.94 -1.25
C GLN A 26 7.86 31.24 -1.28
N SER A 27 8.19 32.16 -2.20
CA SER A 27 7.60 33.50 -2.19
C SER A 27 6.19 33.39 -2.75
N VAL A 28 5.20 33.28 -1.86
CA VAL A 28 3.80 33.33 -2.24
C VAL A 28 3.45 34.78 -2.52
N HIS A 29 3.56 35.20 -3.79
CA HIS A 29 3.06 36.51 -4.20
C HIS A 29 1.56 36.43 -4.47
N TYR A 30 0.90 37.44 -3.93
CA TYR A 30 -0.53 37.53 -3.75
C TYR A 30 -1.26 37.63 -5.09
N GLU A 31 -2.34 36.89 -5.20
CA GLU A 31 -3.39 37.12 -6.19
C GLU A 31 -4.71 37.01 -5.44
N ASP A 32 -5.71 37.78 -5.87
CA ASP A 32 -7.00 37.87 -5.17
C ASP A 32 -6.84 38.30 -3.71
N ALA A 33 -6.03 39.34 -3.48
CA ALA A 33 -5.77 39.86 -2.14
C ALA A 33 -5.95 41.38 -2.08
N ILE A 34 -6.62 41.85 -1.04
CA ILE A 34 -6.63 43.26 -0.67
C ILE A 34 -5.35 43.56 0.08
N TYR A 35 -4.69 44.66 -0.25
CA TYR A 35 -3.51 45.15 0.44
C TYR A 35 -3.64 46.61 0.84
N ILE A 36 -2.86 46.99 1.84
CA ILE A 36 -2.64 48.36 2.26
C ILE A 36 -1.14 48.69 2.17
N LYS A 37 -0.83 49.91 1.74
CA LYS A 37 0.52 50.44 1.58
C LYS A 37 0.63 51.82 2.26
N PRO A 38 0.67 51.88 3.61
CA PRO A 38 1.07 53.10 4.30
C PRO A 38 2.51 53.48 3.92
N ARG A 39 2.74 54.77 3.68
CA ARG A 39 4.01 55.34 3.23
C ARG A 39 4.32 56.65 3.94
N ILE A 40 5.61 56.89 4.09
CA ILE A 40 6.18 58.19 4.44
C ILE A 40 7.24 58.52 3.40
N GLY A 41 7.32 59.77 2.97
CA GLY A 41 8.19 60.15 1.88
C GLY A 41 8.62 61.60 1.93
N PHE A 42 9.46 61.94 0.96
CA PHE A 42 9.91 63.30 0.69
C PHE A 42 9.57 63.70 -0.73
N ASP A 43 9.22 64.95 -0.92
CA ASP A 43 8.92 65.53 -2.22
C ASP A 43 10.09 66.36 -2.76
N TYR A 44 10.14 66.40 -4.09
CA TYR A 44 11.10 67.11 -4.92
C TYR A 44 10.29 67.86 -5.97
N TYR A 45 10.58 69.14 -6.15
CA TYR A 45 9.90 69.95 -7.14
C TYR A 45 10.83 70.24 -8.33
N SER A 46 10.28 70.24 -9.54
CA SER A 46 10.96 70.71 -10.74
C SER A 46 9.95 71.36 -11.68
N GLY A 47 9.88 72.68 -11.64
CA GLY A 47 9.16 73.54 -12.59
C GLY A 47 10.08 74.64 -13.13
N ASP A 48 9.58 75.44 -14.06
CA ASP A 48 10.26 76.68 -14.45
C ASP A 48 10.25 77.70 -13.29
N ARG A 49 11.24 78.59 -13.29
CA ARG A 49 11.31 79.73 -12.38
C ARG A 49 10.95 80.96 -13.20
N ASP A 50 9.72 81.38 -13.04
CA ASP A 50 8.93 82.34 -13.77
C ASP A 50 9.27 83.82 -13.45
N ALA A 51 10.56 84.16 -13.52
CA ALA A 51 11.01 85.56 -13.49
C ALA A 51 11.93 85.96 -14.66
N ASN A 52 12.28 85.05 -15.58
CA ASN A 52 13.16 85.36 -16.71
C ASN A 52 12.87 84.49 -17.94
N PRO A 53 12.50 85.06 -19.10
CA PRO A 53 12.19 84.31 -20.33
C PRO A 53 13.39 83.58 -20.97
N ASN A 54 14.57 83.65 -20.34
CA ASN A 54 15.78 82.95 -20.76
C ASN A 54 16.22 81.84 -19.80
N ASP A 55 15.49 81.56 -18.72
CA ASP A 55 15.88 80.49 -17.78
C ASP A 55 15.49 79.11 -18.32
N GLU A 56 16.50 78.32 -18.69
CA GLU A 56 16.38 76.88 -18.91
C GLU A 56 15.79 76.22 -17.65
N PHE A 57 14.89 75.24 -17.81
CA PHE A 57 14.32 74.35 -16.77
C PHE A 57 15.30 74.15 -15.58
N SER A 58 15.23 75.05 -14.59
CA SER A 58 16.34 75.22 -13.67
C SER A 58 16.21 74.16 -12.59
N ARG A 59 17.05 73.12 -12.69
CA ARG A 59 16.99 71.94 -11.81
C ARG A 59 17.30 72.32 -10.36
N VAL A 60 16.29 72.65 -9.59
CA VAL A 60 16.38 72.76 -8.14
C VAL A 60 15.81 71.48 -7.53
N ILE A 61 16.61 70.41 -7.54
CA ILE A 61 16.32 69.23 -6.72
C ILE A 61 16.66 69.61 -5.27
N GLU A 62 15.76 70.32 -4.62
CA GLU A 62 15.80 70.55 -3.17
C GLU A 62 14.77 69.64 -2.51
N LEU A 63 15.14 69.08 -1.36
CA LEU A 63 14.21 68.36 -0.49
C LEU A 63 13.29 69.41 0.14
N ARG A 64 12.00 69.37 -0.18
CA ARG A 64 11.07 70.47 0.15
C ARG A 64 10.00 70.10 1.18
N GLY A 65 9.82 68.82 1.49
CA GLY A 65 8.68 68.43 2.31
C GLY A 65 8.72 67.01 2.83
N LEU A 66 7.99 66.79 3.92
CA LEU A 66 7.63 65.46 4.42
C LEU A 66 6.19 65.18 4.00
N ASN A 67 5.96 64.03 3.38
CA ASN A 67 4.63 63.56 3.01
C ASN A 67 4.31 62.23 3.67
N PHE A 68 3.02 62.04 3.93
CA PHE A 68 2.42 60.81 4.42
C PHE A 68 1.37 60.37 3.42
N GLY A 69 1.26 59.07 3.22
CA GLY A 69 0.26 58.56 2.31
C GLY A 69 -0.15 57.15 2.64
N ALA A 70 -1.19 56.71 1.97
CA ALA A 70 -1.59 55.32 1.98
C ALA A 70 -2.20 54.96 0.63
N GLU A 71 -1.93 53.74 0.22
CA GLU A 71 -2.63 53.12 -0.89
C GLU A 71 -3.42 51.92 -0.36
N ILE A 72 -4.69 51.84 -0.75
CA ILE A 72 -5.49 50.62 -0.61
C ILE A 72 -5.70 50.05 -1.99
N GLY A 73 -5.39 48.77 -2.17
CA GLY A 73 -5.48 48.15 -3.48
C GLY A 73 -5.88 46.69 -3.43
N TYR A 74 -6.24 46.18 -4.60
CA TYR A 74 -6.57 44.79 -4.84
C TYR A 74 -5.61 44.21 -5.87
N GLN A 75 -4.94 43.13 -5.50
CA GLN A 75 -4.00 42.42 -6.36
C GLN A 75 -4.79 41.43 -7.21
N VAL A 76 -5.05 41.79 -8.47
CA VAL A 76 -5.91 41.02 -9.39
C VAL A 76 -5.23 39.73 -9.82
N THR A 77 -3.96 39.84 -10.24
CA THR A 77 -3.10 38.72 -10.61
C THR A 77 -1.75 38.89 -9.93
N ARG A 78 -0.85 37.92 -10.00
CA ARG A 78 0.53 38.11 -9.48
C ARG A 78 1.27 39.30 -10.09
N ARG A 79 0.84 39.82 -11.25
CA ARG A 79 1.46 40.96 -11.92
C ARG A 79 0.71 42.27 -11.77
N LEU A 80 -0.61 42.24 -11.85
CA LEU A 80 -1.43 43.46 -11.93
C LEU A 80 -2.18 43.70 -10.63
N GLY A 81 -1.97 44.89 -10.05
CA GLY A 81 -2.80 45.45 -8.99
C GLY A 81 -3.60 46.65 -9.50
N ILE A 82 -4.66 47.00 -8.78
CA ILE A 82 -5.40 48.25 -8.94
C ILE A 82 -5.59 48.84 -7.53
N GLY A 83 -5.34 50.12 -7.36
CA GLY A 83 -5.43 50.77 -6.06
C GLY A 83 -5.84 52.23 -6.12
N VAL A 84 -6.17 52.77 -4.96
CA VAL A 84 -6.36 54.20 -4.72
C VAL A 84 -5.25 54.67 -3.80
N LEU A 85 -4.42 55.59 -4.28
CA LEU A 85 -3.31 56.20 -3.56
C LEU A 85 -3.68 57.62 -3.14
N GLY A 86 -3.66 57.88 -1.84
CA GLY A 86 -3.72 59.22 -1.29
C GLY A 86 -2.37 59.62 -0.70
N THR A 87 -1.90 60.82 -1.01
CA THR A 87 -0.76 61.43 -0.30
C THR A 87 -1.16 62.79 0.24
N TYR A 88 -0.64 63.14 1.40
CA TYR A 88 -0.80 64.43 2.04
C TYR A 88 0.57 64.87 2.54
N GLY A 89 0.99 66.07 2.18
CA GLY A 89 2.30 66.57 2.55
C GLY A 89 2.31 68.08 2.66
N ASN A 90 3.30 68.57 3.39
CA ASN A 90 3.67 69.97 3.32
C ASN A 90 4.71 70.11 2.21
N PHE A 91 4.38 70.87 1.18
CA PHE A 91 5.25 71.20 0.07
C PHE A 91 5.67 72.66 0.25
N SER A 92 6.93 72.89 0.60
CA SER A 92 7.42 74.25 0.86
C SER A 92 7.16 75.19 -0.33
N PRO A 93 6.73 76.43 -0.07
CA PRO A 93 6.70 77.48 -1.08
C PRO A 93 8.09 77.67 -1.70
N LEU A 94 8.14 78.08 -2.96
CA LEU A 94 9.40 78.49 -3.60
C LEU A 94 9.91 79.76 -2.90
N ASP A 95 10.85 79.60 -1.96
CA ASP A 95 11.49 80.72 -1.26
C ASP A 95 12.26 81.61 -2.25
N THR A 96 11.77 82.83 -2.45
CA THR A 96 12.40 83.85 -3.31
C THR A 96 13.51 84.64 -2.60
N GLN A 97 13.77 84.42 -1.30
CA GLN A 97 14.63 85.31 -0.51
C GLN A 97 16.14 85.25 -0.85
N ASN A 98 16.63 84.24 -1.58
CA ASN A 98 18.06 84.11 -1.87
C ASN A 98 18.47 84.33 -3.34
N HIS A 99 17.56 84.81 -4.20
CA HIS A 99 17.90 85.17 -5.58
C HIS A 99 17.42 86.59 -5.91
N PRO A 100 18.29 87.48 -6.44
CA PRO A 100 17.92 88.87 -6.63
C PRO A 100 16.94 89.01 -7.81
N THR A 101 15.75 89.50 -7.46
CA THR A 101 14.83 90.35 -8.24
C THR A 101 14.10 89.75 -9.45
N LEU A 102 12.76 89.60 -9.34
CA LEU A 102 11.73 90.31 -10.17
C LEU A 102 10.27 89.76 -10.01
N VAL A 103 9.91 89.13 -8.88
CA VAL A 103 8.51 88.74 -8.58
C VAL A 103 8.09 89.34 -7.23
N PRO A 104 6.89 89.92 -7.08
CA PRO A 104 6.40 90.35 -5.76
C PRO A 104 6.37 89.15 -4.80
N PRO A 105 6.70 89.34 -3.51
CA PRO A 105 6.67 88.26 -2.54
C PRO A 105 5.28 87.62 -2.51
N LEU A 106 5.20 86.30 -2.52
CA LEU A 106 4.03 85.63 -1.94
C LEU A 106 4.00 86.09 -0.48
N ASP A 107 2.94 86.82 -0.12
CA ASP A 107 2.69 87.25 1.25
C ASP A 107 2.78 86.04 2.19
N SER A 108 3.25 86.31 3.40
CA SER A 108 3.60 85.34 4.45
C SER A 108 2.41 84.55 5.03
N GLY A 109 1.58 83.93 4.18
CA GLY A 109 0.33 83.26 4.53
C GLY A 109 0.00 81.99 3.76
N ALA A 110 0.77 81.60 2.72
CA ALA A 110 0.46 80.40 1.94
C ALA A 110 0.50 79.12 2.81
N SER A 111 -0.66 78.48 2.99
CA SER A 111 -0.72 77.18 3.67
C SER A 111 -0.06 76.11 2.78
N GLU A 112 0.97 75.45 3.32
CA GLU A 112 1.90 74.63 2.54
C GLU A 112 1.37 73.20 2.28
N ASN A 113 0.14 72.90 2.68
CA ASN A 113 -0.39 71.54 2.67
C ASN A 113 -1.08 71.21 1.34
N ARG A 114 -0.73 70.07 0.76
CA ARG A 114 -1.35 69.56 -0.46
C ARG A 114 -1.74 68.11 -0.29
N PHE A 115 -2.81 67.73 -0.95
CA PHE A 115 -3.25 66.36 -1.08
C PHE A 115 -3.18 65.94 -2.55
N THR A 116 -2.85 64.68 -2.78
CA THR A 116 -3.07 64.04 -4.08
C THR A 116 -3.91 62.79 -3.89
N ALA A 117 -4.73 62.49 -4.89
CA ALA A 117 -5.52 61.28 -4.94
C ALA A 117 -5.43 60.66 -6.33
N HIS A 118 -4.97 59.43 -6.43
CA HIS A 118 -4.71 58.74 -7.69
C HIS A 118 -5.39 57.39 -7.74
N ILE A 119 -5.89 57.02 -8.92
CA ILE A 119 -6.12 55.62 -9.28
C ILE A 119 -4.82 55.10 -9.87
N VAL A 120 -4.32 54.00 -9.33
CA VAL A 120 -3.01 53.45 -9.66
C VAL A 120 -3.13 52.01 -10.12
N ALA A 121 -2.27 51.61 -11.03
CA ALA A 121 -2.21 50.23 -11.51
C ALA A 121 -0.78 49.68 -11.35
N PRO A 122 -0.37 49.23 -10.15
CA PRO A 122 0.95 48.64 -9.95
C PRO A 122 1.15 47.40 -10.82
N ILE A 123 2.23 47.37 -11.60
CA ILE A 123 2.61 46.26 -12.49
C ILE A 123 3.95 45.67 -12.02
N GLN A 124 3.90 44.44 -11.50
CA GLN A 124 5.05 43.71 -11.04
C GLN A 124 5.85 43.12 -12.19
N LEU A 125 7.15 43.46 -12.28
CA LEU A 125 8.03 43.01 -13.35
C LEU A 125 8.60 41.60 -13.07
N ALA A 126 8.96 41.31 -11.82
CA ALA A 126 9.42 39.99 -11.37
C ALA A 126 8.61 39.50 -10.15
N PRO A 127 7.40 38.97 -10.36
CA PRO A 127 6.45 38.66 -9.29
C PRO A 127 6.73 37.38 -8.51
N ASN A 128 7.85 36.70 -8.77
CA ASN A 128 8.20 35.43 -8.10
C ASN A 128 9.47 35.55 -7.25
N GLY A 129 10.03 36.76 -7.11
CA GLY A 129 11.25 37.01 -6.33
C GLY A 129 10.92 37.60 -4.97
N ARG A 130 11.77 37.34 -3.96
CA ARG A 130 11.70 38.03 -2.66
C ARG A 130 11.79 39.55 -2.82
N ILE A 131 12.61 39.99 -3.77
CA ILE A 131 12.72 41.37 -4.25
C ILE A 131 11.93 41.45 -5.54
N SER A 132 10.89 42.27 -5.57
CA SER A 132 10.02 42.40 -6.74
C SER A 132 9.96 43.86 -7.19
N PRO A 133 10.66 44.24 -8.28
CA PRO A 133 10.56 45.56 -8.89
C PRO A 133 9.26 45.72 -9.68
N TYR A 134 8.64 46.89 -9.61
CA TYR A 134 7.36 47.22 -10.24
C TYR A 134 7.33 48.65 -10.78
N ILE A 135 6.39 48.90 -11.69
CA ILE A 135 6.03 50.25 -12.14
C ILE A 135 4.62 50.59 -11.66
N VAL A 136 4.33 51.88 -11.49
CA VAL A 136 3.03 52.37 -11.01
C VAL A 136 2.53 53.48 -11.94
N PRO A 137 1.99 53.14 -13.11
CA PRO A 137 1.17 54.09 -13.84
C PRO A 137 -0.06 54.46 -13.02
N GLY A 138 -0.45 55.72 -13.07
CA GLY A 138 -1.67 56.19 -12.45
C GLY A 138 -2.12 57.52 -13.03
N ILE A 139 -3.33 57.89 -12.66
CA ILE A 139 -3.89 59.20 -12.97
C ILE A 139 -4.70 59.65 -11.77
N GLY A 140 -4.56 60.91 -11.43
CA GLY A 140 -5.19 61.45 -10.25
C GLY A 140 -5.45 62.93 -10.36
N ILE A 141 -5.75 63.47 -9.19
CA ILE A 141 -5.90 64.89 -8.96
C ILE A 141 -4.92 65.33 -7.87
N VAL A 142 -4.45 66.55 -7.98
CA VAL A 142 -3.75 67.26 -6.92
C VAL A 142 -4.61 68.44 -6.48
N GLY A 143 -4.67 68.69 -5.18
CA GLY A 143 -5.36 69.84 -4.62
C GLY A 143 -4.61 70.39 -3.40
N GLY A 144 -4.65 71.70 -3.24
CA GLY A 144 -3.98 72.41 -2.15
C GLY A 144 -4.70 73.70 -1.79
N THR A 145 -4.41 74.26 -0.62
CA THR A 145 -4.96 75.55 -0.20
C THR A 145 -3.89 76.61 -0.37
N ILE A 146 -4.02 77.47 -1.38
CA ILE A 146 -3.07 78.55 -1.65
C ILE A 146 -3.62 79.82 -0.98
N ASP A 147 -3.27 80.03 0.28
CA ASP A 147 -3.61 81.22 1.09
C ASP A 147 -5.12 81.48 1.34
N ASP A 148 -5.47 82.24 2.38
CA ASP A 148 -6.87 82.44 2.84
C ASP A 148 -7.75 83.23 1.85
N ASN A 149 -7.18 83.78 0.75
CA ASN A 149 -7.87 84.64 -0.21
C ASN A 149 -7.78 84.19 -1.69
N ARG A 150 -7.09 83.10 -2.05
CA ARG A 150 -6.98 82.64 -3.47
C ARG A 150 -7.70 81.33 -3.80
N GLY A 151 -8.32 80.67 -2.82
CA GLY A 151 -9.13 79.46 -3.04
C GLY A 151 -8.29 78.20 -3.28
N SER A 152 -8.97 77.06 -3.43
CA SER A 152 -8.33 75.76 -3.68
C SER A 152 -8.27 75.47 -5.19
N ASN A 153 -7.08 75.31 -5.76
CA ASN A 153 -6.91 74.82 -7.12
C ASN A 153 -6.90 73.28 -7.14
N ILE A 154 -7.60 72.70 -8.13
CA ILE A 154 -7.61 71.26 -8.39
C ILE A 154 -7.13 71.05 -9.82
N GLY A 155 -6.07 70.28 -9.99
CA GLY A 155 -5.53 69.95 -11.30
C GLY A 155 -5.38 68.45 -11.50
N LEU A 156 -5.18 68.06 -12.76
CA LEU A 156 -4.93 66.68 -13.16
C LEU A 156 -3.48 66.32 -12.92
N ALA A 157 -3.25 65.12 -12.40
CA ALA A 157 -1.94 64.60 -12.08
C ALA A 157 -1.75 63.19 -12.66
N PRO A 158 -1.45 63.03 -13.96
CA PRO A 158 -0.87 61.79 -14.45
C PRO A 158 0.43 61.48 -13.71
N MET A 159 0.61 60.21 -13.34
CA MET A 159 1.76 59.75 -12.58
C MET A 159 2.40 58.50 -13.20
N LEU A 160 3.71 58.43 -13.06
CA LEU A 160 4.48 57.22 -13.31
C LEU A 160 5.45 56.99 -12.15
N GLY A 161 5.20 55.90 -11.41
CA GLY A 161 6.08 55.43 -10.36
C GLY A 161 6.97 54.28 -10.79
N VAL A 162 8.11 54.15 -10.12
CA VAL A 162 8.95 52.95 -10.11
C VAL A 162 9.22 52.56 -8.67
N GLY A 163 9.14 51.27 -8.36
CA GLY A 163 9.35 50.81 -6.99
C GLY A 163 9.93 49.42 -6.90
N VAL A 164 10.38 49.09 -5.70
CA VAL A 164 10.83 47.74 -5.34
C VAL A 164 10.19 47.34 -4.03
N ASN A 165 9.56 46.17 -4.01
CA ASN A 165 9.01 45.58 -2.80
C ASN A 165 9.88 44.41 -2.35
N VAL A 166 10.30 44.41 -1.10
CA VAL A 166 11.06 43.33 -0.45
C VAL A 166 10.12 42.61 0.51
N SER A 167 9.84 41.35 0.23
CA SER A 167 8.94 40.53 1.05
C SER A 167 9.64 40.10 2.35
N ALA A 168 8.99 40.38 3.49
CA ALA A 168 9.43 39.99 4.83
C ALA A 168 8.69 38.73 5.32
N SER A 169 7.43 38.56 4.92
CA SER A 169 6.63 37.36 5.18
C SER A 169 5.56 37.16 4.08
N GLU A 170 4.74 36.12 4.22
CA GLU A 170 3.53 35.90 3.41
C GLU A 170 2.43 36.92 3.62
N ARG A 171 2.59 37.95 4.46
CA ARG A 171 1.65 39.09 4.49
C ARG A 171 2.31 40.45 4.44
N LEU A 172 3.58 40.55 4.83
CA LEU A 172 4.28 41.82 5.03
C LEU A 172 5.44 41.99 4.04
N GLY A 173 5.52 43.15 3.40
CA GLY A 173 6.67 43.61 2.64
C GLY A 173 7.08 45.02 3.03
N ILE A 174 8.31 45.40 2.70
CA ILE A 174 8.83 46.77 2.78
C ILE A 174 9.04 47.24 1.35
N PHE A 175 8.60 48.44 1.02
CA PHE A 175 8.80 48.99 -0.32
C PHE A 175 9.54 50.33 -0.30
N LEU A 176 10.23 50.57 -1.41
CA LEU A 176 10.77 51.88 -1.80
C LEU A 176 10.13 52.24 -3.14
N GLU A 177 9.59 53.45 -3.26
CA GLU A 177 8.86 53.91 -4.45
C GLU A 177 9.29 55.33 -4.80
N LEU A 178 9.49 55.59 -6.09
CA LEU A 178 9.79 56.88 -6.66
C LEU A 178 8.68 57.21 -7.65
N ASP A 179 7.85 58.20 -7.32
CA ASP A 179 6.71 58.62 -8.12
C ASP A 179 7.03 59.95 -8.81
N GLY A 180 6.85 60.01 -10.13
CA GLY A 180 6.87 61.27 -10.88
C GLY A 180 5.45 61.65 -11.26
N LEU A 181 5.04 62.85 -10.88
CA LEU A 181 3.72 63.42 -11.16
C LEU A 181 3.91 64.62 -12.08
N VAL A 182 3.11 64.70 -13.13
CA VAL A 182 3.01 65.90 -13.97
C VAL A 182 1.69 66.57 -13.61
N THR A 183 1.70 67.81 -13.14
CA THR A 183 0.50 68.52 -12.69
C THR A 183 0.05 69.54 -13.74
N LEU A 184 -1.25 69.55 -14.03
CA LEU A 184 -1.89 70.36 -15.06
C LEU A 184 -3.16 71.02 -14.52
N PRO A 185 -3.37 72.35 -14.67
CA PRO A 185 -2.39 73.34 -15.15
C PRO A 185 -1.22 73.55 -14.17
N ASP A 186 -0.19 74.29 -14.61
CA ASP A 186 0.99 74.71 -13.82
C ASP A 186 0.59 75.37 -12.49
N ASP A 187 -0.33 76.33 -12.56
CA ASP A 187 -0.85 77.11 -11.43
C ASP A 187 -1.49 76.27 -10.30
N THR A 188 -1.72 74.98 -10.55
CA THR A 188 -2.26 74.06 -9.55
C THR A 188 -1.24 73.77 -8.46
N PHE A 189 0.05 73.70 -8.82
CA PHE A 189 1.08 73.36 -7.87
C PHE A 189 1.71 74.64 -7.28
N ASP A 190 2.16 75.60 -8.06
CA ASP A 190 2.82 76.80 -7.53
C ASP A 190 1.90 78.01 -7.28
N GLY A 191 0.69 78.01 -7.85
CA GLY A 191 -0.26 79.12 -7.73
C GLY A 191 0.04 80.31 -8.65
N VAL A 192 0.91 80.14 -9.65
CA VAL A 192 1.30 81.21 -10.58
C VAL A 192 0.90 80.84 -12.01
N GLU A 193 0.24 81.77 -12.70
CA GLU A 193 -0.26 81.59 -14.08
C GLU A 193 0.56 82.50 -15.02
N SER A 194 1.88 82.29 -15.12
CA SER A 194 2.73 83.08 -16.03
C SER A 194 3.86 82.28 -16.68
N GLY A 195 3.63 81.82 -17.92
CA GLY A 195 4.64 81.12 -18.71
C GLY A 195 4.07 80.53 -20.02
N ASP A 196 4.96 79.96 -20.85
CA ASP A 196 4.61 79.18 -22.07
C ASP A 196 4.39 77.68 -21.77
N SER A 197 4.63 77.25 -20.53
CA SER A 197 4.54 75.85 -20.10
C SER A 197 3.27 75.66 -19.26
N ASN A 198 2.45 74.66 -19.60
CA ASN A 198 1.16 74.44 -18.93
C ASN A 198 1.25 73.37 -17.83
N TYR A 199 2.45 73.05 -17.31
CA TYR A 199 2.64 71.92 -16.40
C TYR A 199 3.84 72.03 -15.45
N ASP A 200 3.71 71.44 -14.26
CA ASP A 200 4.83 71.21 -13.34
C ASP A 200 5.16 69.72 -13.17
N VAL A 201 6.36 69.43 -12.70
CA VAL A 201 6.78 68.06 -12.34
C VAL A 201 7.13 67.97 -10.86
N VAL A 202 6.53 66.99 -10.20
CA VAL A 202 6.73 66.68 -8.78
C VAL A 202 7.24 65.26 -8.65
N GLY A 203 8.39 65.10 -8.01
CA GLY A 203 8.92 63.80 -7.61
C GLY A 203 8.55 63.51 -6.16
N ILE A 204 8.15 62.28 -5.86
CA ILE A 204 7.92 61.80 -4.49
C ILE A 204 8.74 60.54 -4.28
N SER A 205 9.60 60.53 -3.27
CA SER A 205 10.32 59.33 -2.83
C SER A 205 9.71 58.82 -1.54
N SER A 206 9.19 57.59 -1.55
CA SER A 206 8.47 56.98 -0.43
C SER A 206 9.14 55.70 0.05
N ILE A 207 9.10 55.49 1.37
CA ILE A 207 9.33 54.19 2.01
C ILE A 207 8.07 53.80 2.79
N GLY A 208 7.75 52.52 2.79
CA GLY A 208 6.56 52.06 3.49
C GLY A 208 6.51 50.55 3.68
N PHE A 209 5.39 50.10 4.24
CA PHE A 209 5.09 48.68 4.37
C PHE A 209 3.93 48.33 3.47
N ARG A 210 3.98 47.16 2.85
CA ARG A 210 2.84 46.54 2.18
C ARG A 210 2.31 45.44 3.09
N TYR A 211 1.04 45.52 3.47
CA TYR A 211 0.36 44.48 4.25
C TYR A 211 -0.84 43.92 3.49
N ASN A 212 -0.91 42.61 3.32
CA ASN A 212 -2.01 41.93 2.65
C ASN A 212 -3.03 41.45 3.70
N LEU A 213 -4.28 41.91 3.56
CA LEU A 213 -5.34 41.69 4.55
C LEU A 213 -5.88 40.26 4.56
N ARG A 214 -5.76 39.54 3.43
CA ARG A 214 -6.12 38.12 3.32
C ARG A 214 -4.87 37.29 3.05
N PRO A 215 -4.76 36.08 3.62
CA PRO A 215 -3.72 35.14 3.20
C PRO A 215 -3.85 34.87 1.69
N PRO A 216 -2.73 34.68 0.99
CA PRO A 216 -2.76 34.35 -0.43
C PRO A 216 -3.53 33.06 -0.65
N PHE A 217 -4.24 32.98 -1.78
CA PHE A 217 -4.83 31.72 -2.19
C PHE A 217 -3.72 30.70 -2.48
N VAL A 218 -3.79 29.54 -1.83
CA VAL A 218 -2.84 28.43 -1.98
C VAL A 218 -3.57 27.29 -2.69
N PRO A 219 -3.13 26.91 -3.92
CA PRO A 219 -3.65 25.73 -4.60
C PRO A 219 -3.48 24.46 -3.75
N VAL A 220 -4.43 23.54 -3.86
CA VAL A 220 -4.29 22.22 -3.27
C VAL A 220 -3.48 21.32 -4.19
N SER A 221 -2.57 20.55 -3.60
CA SER A 221 -1.76 19.54 -4.25
C SER A 221 -1.81 18.26 -3.41
N VAL A 222 -2.03 17.12 -4.07
CA VAL A 222 -1.97 15.80 -3.44
C VAL A 222 -0.50 15.41 -3.29
N LEU A 223 -0.04 15.20 -2.07
CA LEU A 223 1.37 14.91 -1.76
C LEU A 223 1.68 13.41 -1.76
N THR A 224 0.77 12.57 -1.30
CA THR A 224 0.89 11.11 -1.33
C THR A 224 -0.47 10.44 -1.46
N ILE A 225 -0.47 9.24 -2.01
CA ILE A 225 -1.56 8.27 -1.96
C ILE A 225 -0.92 6.93 -1.55
N ASN A 226 -1.46 6.30 -0.52
CA ASN A 226 -0.96 5.05 0.06
C ASN A 226 -2.10 4.05 0.18
N GLY A 227 -1.80 2.78 -0.04
CA GLY A 227 -2.74 1.68 0.08
C GLY A 227 -2.07 0.37 -0.35
N PRO A 228 -2.77 -0.77 -0.27
CA PRO A 228 -2.26 -2.04 -0.77
C PRO A 228 -2.11 -1.99 -2.30
N SER A 229 -0.99 -2.48 -2.82
CA SER A 229 -0.80 -2.67 -4.27
C SER A 229 -1.45 -3.96 -4.79
N THR A 230 -1.70 -4.91 -3.89
CA THR A 230 -2.29 -6.23 -4.14
C THR A 230 -3.24 -6.56 -2.99
N ILE A 231 -4.44 -7.08 -3.29
CA ILE A 231 -5.44 -7.48 -2.31
C ILE A 231 -6.26 -8.65 -2.84
N ASP A 232 -6.77 -9.52 -1.98
CA ASP A 232 -7.72 -10.56 -2.41
C ASP A 232 -9.10 -9.93 -2.67
N ALA A 233 -9.75 -10.35 -3.76
CA ALA A 233 -11.08 -9.88 -4.10
C ALA A 233 -12.07 -10.23 -2.99
N GLY A 234 -12.75 -9.21 -2.46
CA GLY A 234 -13.66 -9.28 -1.32
C GLY A 234 -13.06 -8.83 0.01
N ASP A 235 -11.73 -8.69 0.12
CA ASP A 235 -11.08 -8.19 1.33
C ASP A 235 -11.00 -6.65 1.35
N ASP A 236 -11.07 -6.06 2.54
CA ASP A 236 -11.03 -4.60 2.73
C ASP A 236 -9.58 -4.07 2.76
N GLY A 237 -9.29 -3.11 1.88
CA GLY A 237 -8.06 -2.33 1.88
C GLY A 237 -8.27 -0.96 2.50
N THR A 238 -7.28 -0.45 3.24
CA THR A 238 -7.27 0.95 3.73
C THR A 238 -6.42 1.81 2.82
N TYR A 239 -6.98 2.96 2.44
CA TYR A 239 -6.37 3.93 1.55
C TYR A 239 -6.26 5.28 2.25
N GLU A 240 -5.09 5.89 2.17
CA GLU A 240 -4.78 7.14 2.84
C GLU A 240 -4.11 8.11 1.86
N ALA A 241 -4.49 9.38 1.94
CA ALA A 241 -3.89 10.43 1.14
C ALA A 241 -3.43 11.60 2.01
N SER A 242 -2.45 12.35 1.51
CA SER A 242 -2.02 13.61 2.12
C SER A 242 -2.05 14.75 1.11
N THR A 243 -2.30 15.95 1.60
CA THR A 243 -2.28 17.19 0.81
C THR A 243 -1.36 18.22 1.46
N ASN A 244 -1.01 19.28 0.74
CA ASN A 244 -0.22 20.36 1.32
C ASN A 244 -0.99 21.07 2.45
N PRO A 245 -0.37 21.24 3.65
CA PRO A 245 -1.07 21.71 4.85
C PRO A 245 -1.51 23.17 4.79
N ASP A 246 -0.91 23.95 3.90
CA ASP A 246 -1.15 25.38 3.66
C ASP A 246 -2.25 25.63 2.62
N ALA A 247 -2.84 24.59 2.03
CA ALA A 247 -3.92 24.73 1.05
C ALA A 247 -5.09 25.58 1.58
N SER A 248 -5.60 26.46 0.72
CA SER A 248 -6.75 27.29 1.07
C SER A 248 -8.01 26.46 1.29
N GLN A 249 -8.67 26.67 2.43
CA GLN A 249 -9.86 25.94 2.87
C GLN A 249 -11.18 26.59 2.35
N PRO A 250 -12.29 25.83 2.24
CA PRO A 250 -12.37 24.38 2.43
C PRO A 250 -11.71 23.60 1.29
N VAL A 251 -11.23 22.39 1.60
CA VAL A 251 -10.75 21.40 0.63
C VAL A 251 -11.69 20.20 0.66
N ASP A 252 -12.21 19.82 -0.50
CA ASP A 252 -13.03 18.63 -0.71
C ASP A 252 -12.17 17.47 -1.19
N TYR A 253 -12.43 16.27 -0.66
CA TYR A 253 -11.67 15.04 -0.91
C TYR A 253 -12.57 13.95 -1.47
N MET A 254 -12.13 13.32 -2.57
CA MET A 254 -12.86 12.25 -3.24
C MET A 254 -11.92 11.13 -3.67
N TRP A 255 -12.29 9.91 -3.30
CA TRP A 255 -11.73 8.66 -3.84
C TRP A 255 -12.62 8.13 -4.94
N ASP A 256 -12.02 7.65 -6.01
CA ASP A 256 -12.65 6.79 -7.03
C ASP A 256 -11.79 5.53 -7.14
N PHE A 257 -12.38 4.38 -6.85
CA PHE A 257 -11.64 3.11 -6.80
C PHE A 257 -11.50 2.45 -8.18
N GLY A 258 -12.09 3.02 -9.23
CA GLY A 258 -12.00 2.50 -10.60
C GLY A 258 -12.95 1.33 -10.90
N ASP A 259 -13.76 0.91 -9.93
CA ASP A 259 -14.82 -0.10 -10.07
C ASP A 259 -16.24 0.52 -10.08
N GLY A 260 -16.31 1.85 -10.18
CA GLY A 260 -17.55 2.64 -10.14
C GLY A 260 -17.99 3.05 -8.74
N THR A 261 -17.24 2.67 -7.69
CA THR A 261 -17.49 3.14 -6.32
C THR A 261 -16.61 4.33 -5.95
N THR A 262 -17.07 5.12 -4.98
CA THR A 262 -16.38 6.33 -4.51
C THR A 262 -16.45 6.44 -3.00
N ALA A 263 -15.52 7.18 -2.41
CA ALA A 263 -15.52 7.53 -0.99
C ALA A 263 -15.05 8.98 -0.79
N SER A 264 -15.20 9.50 0.43
CA SER A 264 -14.77 10.86 0.79
C SER A 264 -13.85 10.84 2.01
N GLY A 265 -13.15 11.93 2.24
CA GLY A 265 -12.19 12.06 3.34
C GLY A 265 -10.76 11.63 2.97
N MET A 266 -9.80 11.91 3.86
CA MET A 266 -8.38 11.58 3.61
C MET A 266 -8.05 10.10 3.84
N VAL A 267 -8.93 9.36 4.52
CA VAL A 267 -8.80 7.93 4.76
C VAL A 267 -10.10 7.25 4.35
N ALA A 268 -10.00 6.17 3.58
CA ALA A 268 -11.15 5.37 3.14
C ALA A 268 -10.82 3.88 3.22
N THR A 269 -11.85 3.05 3.39
CA THR A 269 -11.74 1.59 3.28
C THR A 269 -12.56 1.13 2.08
N HIS A 270 -12.05 0.15 1.34
CA HIS A 270 -12.71 -0.38 0.15
C HIS A 270 -12.29 -1.81 -0.17
N SER A 271 -13.22 -2.62 -0.67
CA SER A 271 -13.02 -3.99 -1.14
C SER A 271 -13.46 -4.14 -2.61
N PHE A 272 -12.66 -4.86 -3.40
CA PHE A 272 -12.97 -5.13 -4.80
C PHE A 272 -13.69 -6.47 -4.94
N ALA A 273 -14.96 -6.47 -5.37
CA ALA A 273 -15.75 -7.69 -5.46
C ALA A 273 -15.26 -8.66 -6.55
N THR A 274 -14.67 -8.15 -7.62
CA THR A 274 -14.19 -8.96 -8.76
C THR A 274 -12.68 -8.86 -8.90
N PRO A 275 -11.97 -9.98 -9.18
CA PRO A 275 -10.55 -9.93 -9.52
C PRO A 275 -10.29 -9.07 -10.75
N GLY A 276 -9.23 -8.29 -10.72
CA GLY A 276 -8.88 -7.36 -11.80
C GLY A 276 -7.87 -6.31 -11.37
N THR A 277 -7.40 -5.55 -12.36
CA THR A 277 -6.55 -4.38 -12.12
C THR A 277 -7.43 -3.14 -12.03
N TYR A 278 -7.33 -2.41 -10.92
CA TYR A 278 -8.06 -1.16 -10.69
C TYR A 278 -7.11 0.02 -10.60
N THR A 279 -7.54 1.16 -11.16
CA THR A 279 -6.83 2.44 -10.98
C THR A 279 -7.57 3.25 -9.93
N VAL A 280 -7.04 3.25 -8.71
CA VAL A 280 -7.58 4.06 -7.62
C VAL A 280 -7.07 5.48 -7.79
N SER A 281 -7.97 6.45 -7.77
CA SER A 281 -7.65 7.87 -7.85
C SER A 281 -8.13 8.61 -6.60
N PHE A 282 -7.30 9.55 -6.15
CA PHE A 282 -7.65 10.49 -5.10
C PHE A 282 -7.59 11.90 -5.66
N THR A 283 -8.70 12.62 -5.56
CA THR A 283 -8.83 14.01 -6.00
C THR A 283 -9.06 14.91 -4.79
N ALA A 284 -8.22 15.93 -4.65
CA ALA A 284 -8.41 17.01 -3.70
C ALA A 284 -8.72 18.29 -4.48
N SER A 285 -9.76 19.02 -4.08
CA SER A 285 -10.16 20.25 -4.74
C SER A 285 -10.50 21.34 -3.75
N ASN A 286 -10.21 22.59 -4.10
CA ASN A 286 -10.67 23.76 -3.37
C ASN A 286 -11.24 24.77 -4.36
N LYS A 287 -11.63 25.96 -3.89
CA LYS A 287 -12.37 26.96 -4.68
C LYS A 287 -11.84 27.23 -6.10
N LYS A 288 -10.52 27.16 -6.34
CA LYS A 288 -9.92 27.48 -7.66
C LYS A 288 -8.93 26.45 -8.19
N SER A 289 -8.70 25.35 -7.48
CA SER A 289 -7.73 24.34 -7.91
C SER A 289 -8.21 22.94 -7.58
N SER A 290 -7.74 21.98 -8.37
CA SER A 290 -7.97 20.56 -8.18
C SER A 290 -6.70 19.83 -8.58
N ASP A 291 -6.33 18.83 -7.79
CA ASP A 291 -5.21 17.95 -8.09
C ASP A 291 -5.62 16.50 -7.84
N THR A 292 -5.10 15.60 -8.67
CA THR A 292 -5.47 14.19 -8.66
C THR A 292 -4.22 13.32 -8.75
N ARG A 293 -4.15 12.30 -7.90
CA ARG A 293 -3.13 11.24 -8.00
C ARG A 293 -3.78 9.88 -8.10
N THR A 294 -3.07 8.97 -8.74
CA THR A 294 -3.53 7.61 -8.97
C THR A 294 -2.54 6.59 -8.43
N MET A 295 -3.04 5.42 -8.08
CA MET A 295 -2.28 4.21 -7.84
C MET A 295 -2.98 3.01 -8.49
N THR A 296 -2.23 1.96 -8.78
CA THR A 296 -2.78 0.72 -9.33
C THR A 296 -2.91 -0.31 -8.21
N VAL A 297 -4.06 -0.96 -8.13
CA VAL A 297 -4.32 -2.07 -7.20
C VAL A 297 -4.67 -3.31 -8.02
N GLN A 298 -4.01 -4.42 -7.72
CA GLN A 298 -4.36 -5.74 -8.27
C GLN A 298 -5.26 -6.46 -7.27
N ALA A 299 -6.54 -6.63 -7.60
CA ALA A 299 -7.44 -7.52 -6.88
C ALA A 299 -7.26 -8.94 -7.43
N GLU A 300 -6.69 -9.84 -6.63
CA GLU A 300 -6.47 -11.22 -7.01
C GLU A 300 -7.67 -12.09 -6.63
N ARG A 301 -7.83 -13.24 -7.27
CA ARG A 301 -8.88 -14.19 -6.84
C ARG A 301 -8.43 -14.79 -5.50
N PRO A 302 -9.29 -14.84 -4.47
CA PRO A 302 -8.93 -15.45 -3.20
C PRO A 302 -8.52 -16.91 -3.38
N VAL A 303 -7.48 -17.31 -2.64
CA VAL A 303 -6.94 -18.68 -2.67
C VAL A 303 -7.98 -19.64 -2.12
N THR A 304 -8.34 -20.67 -2.89
CA THR A 304 -9.29 -21.69 -2.43
C THR A 304 -8.61 -22.70 -1.50
N ARG A 305 -9.18 -22.93 -0.32
CA ARG A 305 -8.66 -23.93 0.64
C ARG A 305 -8.64 -25.35 0.03
N PRO A 306 -7.75 -26.25 0.50
CA PRO A 306 -7.69 -27.61 -0.01
C PRO A 306 -8.98 -28.37 0.31
N SER A 307 -9.34 -29.33 -0.54
CA SER A 307 -10.45 -30.26 -0.30
C SER A 307 -10.07 -31.65 -0.77
N ILE A 308 -9.85 -32.58 0.16
CA ILE A 308 -9.47 -33.97 -0.12
C ILE A 308 -10.73 -34.77 -0.47
N THR A 309 -10.88 -35.12 -1.75
CA THR A 309 -12.06 -35.85 -2.24
C THR A 309 -11.94 -37.37 -2.03
N SER A 310 -10.73 -37.91 -2.11
CA SER A 310 -10.45 -39.32 -1.83
C SER A 310 -8.98 -39.57 -1.50
N ILE A 311 -8.73 -40.69 -0.81
CA ILE A 311 -7.40 -41.25 -0.58
C ILE A 311 -7.29 -42.51 -1.45
N THR A 312 -6.19 -42.66 -2.17
CA THR A 312 -5.85 -43.84 -2.96
C THR A 312 -4.78 -44.65 -2.23
N MET A 313 -4.93 -45.98 -2.28
CA MET A 313 -4.03 -46.94 -1.64
C MET A 313 -3.82 -48.09 -2.61
N ASN A 314 -2.57 -48.46 -2.89
CA ASN A 314 -2.26 -49.55 -3.79
C ASN A 314 -1.09 -50.40 -3.25
N PRO A 315 -1.28 -51.71 -3.01
CA PRO A 315 -2.53 -52.46 -3.12
C PRO A 315 -3.53 -52.12 -1.98
N PRO A 316 -4.84 -52.39 -2.16
CA PRO A 316 -5.87 -52.11 -1.14
C PRO A 316 -5.87 -53.10 0.03
N THR A 317 -5.29 -54.28 -0.15
CA THR A 317 -5.15 -55.35 0.85
C THR A 317 -3.73 -55.92 0.83
N PRO A 318 -2.71 -55.15 1.30
CA PRO A 318 -1.33 -55.62 1.37
C PRO A 318 -1.13 -56.70 2.43
N ASP A 319 -0.07 -57.50 2.30
CA ASP A 319 0.48 -58.26 3.40
C ASP A 319 1.48 -57.43 4.23
N THR A 320 2.07 -58.05 5.26
CA THR A 320 3.03 -57.40 6.17
C THR A 320 4.39 -57.05 5.57
N GLU A 321 4.65 -57.41 4.31
CA GLU A 321 5.92 -57.14 3.62
C GLU A 321 5.73 -56.23 2.39
N THR A 322 4.49 -56.11 1.90
CA THR A 322 4.16 -55.33 0.72
C THR A 322 4.03 -53.84 1.04
N ALA A 323 4.84 -53.02 0.37
CA ALA A 323 4.74 -51.57 0.46
C ALA A 323 3.45 -51.05 -0.23
N VAL A 324 2.71 -50.22 0.50
CA VAL A 324 1.50 -49.55 -0.01
C VAL A 324 1.88 -48.16 -0.49
N GLN A 325 1.52 -47.86 -1.73
CA GLN A 325 1.61 -46.51 -2.28
C GLN A 325 0.34 -45.72 -1.94
N PHE A 326 0.52 -44.58 -1.29
CA PHE A 326 -0.56 -43.67 -0.93
C PHE A 326 -0.59 -42.44 -1.84
N GLY A 327 -1.80 -41.94 -2.09
CA GLY A 327 -2.05 -40.68 -2.77
C GLY A 327 -3.36 -40.03 -2.30
N ALA A 328 -3.48 -38.72 -2.49
CA ALA A 328 -4.68 -37.96 -2.14
C ALA A 328 -5.14 -37.14 -3.35
N ASN A 329 -6.43 -37.23 -3.68
CA ASN A 329 -7.04 -36.37 -4.68
C ASN A 329 -7.52 -35.09 -4.02
N ILE A 330 -6.88 -33.96 -4.37
CA ILE A 330 -7.06 -32.67 -3.69
C ILE A 330 -7.57 -31.64 -4.70
N GLY A 331 -8.71 -31.02 -4.40
CA GLY A 331 -9.15 -29.79 -5.04
C GLY A 331 -8.67 -28.56 -4.28
N GLY A 332 -8.85 -27.37 -4.88
CA GLY A 332 -8.36 -26.10 -4.33
C GLY A 332 -7.10 -25.60 -5.04
N ASP A 333 -6.54 -24.49 -4.58
CA ASP A 333 -5.37 -23.86 -5.20
C ASP A 333 -4.07 -24.23 -4.47
N GLY A 334 -3.05 -24.67 -5.22
CA GLY A 334 -1.73 -25.01 -4.68
C GLY A 334 -0.82 -23.78 -4.47
N PRO A 335 0.39 -23.96 -3.91
CA PRO A 335 1.00 -25.24 -3.52
C PRO A 335 0.43 -25.82 -2.23
N PHE A 336 0.39 -27.16 -2.15
CA PHE A 336 -0.03 -27.90 -0.95
C PHE A 336 1.17 -28.43 -0.18
N THR A 337 1.05 -28.41 1.15
CA THR A 337 1.87 -29.20 2.07
C THR A 337 1.07 -30.39 2.59
N TYR A 338 1.74 -31.52 2.80
CA TYR A 338 1.10 -32.79 3.09
C TYR A 338 1.51 -33.31 4.47
N ARG A 339 0.58 -33.98 5.15
CA ARG A 339 0.88 -34.82 6.31
C ARG A 339 0.04 -36.08 6.25
N TRP A 340 0.73 -37.21 6.32
CA TRP A 340 0.16 -38.54 6.40
C TRP A 340 0.40 -39.11 7.79
N ASP A 341 -0.62 -39.72 8.37
CA ASP A 341 -0.56 -40.57 9.55
C ASP A 341 -1.10 -41.94 9.14
N PHE A 342 -0.28 -42.98 9.25
CA PHE A 342 -0.63 -44.32 8.79
C PHE A 342 -1.43 -45.10 9.84
N GLY A 343 -1.63 -44.57 11.05
CA GLY A 343 -2.40 -45.21 12.12
C GLY A 343 -1.63 -46.28 12.89
N ASP A 344 -0.36 -46.54 12.55
CA ASP A 344 0.57 -47.42 13.27
C ASP A 344 1.62 -46.64 14.10
N GLY A 345 1.46 -45.32 14.18
CA GLY A 345 2.38 -44.40 14.85
C GLY A 345 3.44 -43.78 13.93
N THR A 346 3.52 -44.19 12.67
CA THR A 346 4.42 -43.60 11.67
C THR A 346 3.72 -42.52 10.83
N THR A 347 4.50 -41.59 10.27
CA THR A 347 3.97 -40.44 9.51
C THR A 347 4.85 -40.10 8.30
N SER A 348 4.32 -39.32 7.36
CA SER A 348 5.07 -38.79 6.21
C SER A 348 4.62 -37.39 5.80
N THR A 349 5.51 -36.63 5.17
CA THR A 349 5.20 -35.32 4.58
C THR A 349 5.32 -35.30 3.05
N SER A 350 5.57 -36.45 2.43
CA SER A 350 5.58 -36.57 0.97
C SER A 350 4.17 -36.46 0.39
N ALA A 351 4.04 -35.94 -0.83
CA ALA A 351 2.75 -35.88 -1.53
C ALA A 351 2.19 -37.28 -1.82
N ASN A 352 3.06 -38.22 -2.19
CA ASN A 352 2.71 -39.61 -2.49
C ASN A 352 3.68 -40.55 -1.73
N PRO A 353 3.48 -40.82 -0.44
CA PRO A 353 4.39 -41.66 0.32
C PRO A 353 4.16 -43.15 0.03
N SER A 354 5.21 -43.94 0.27
CA SER A 354 5.16 -45.40 0.31
C SER A 354 5.36 -45.84 1.77
N HIS A 355 4.56 -46.78 2.25
CA HIS A 355 4.62 -47.28 3.63
C HIS A 355 4.30 -48.78 3.71
N THR A 356 5.02 -49.51 4.56
CA THR A 356 4.83 -50.96 4.79
C THR A 356 4.45 -51.19 6.25
N TYR A 357 3.36 -51.91 6.48
CA TYR A 357 2.89 -52.27 7.81
C TYR A 357 3.51 -53.60 8.25
N THR A 358 4.14 -53.65 9.41
CA THR A 358 4.85 -54.85 9.89
C THR A 358 3.98 -55.80 10.71
N THR A 359 2.76 -55.40 11.06
CA THR A 359 1.82 -56.20 11.86
C THR A 359 0.49 -56.30 11.12
N PRO A 360 -0.16 -57.48 11.07
CA PRO A 360 -1.50 -57.60 10.48
C PRO A 360 -2.52 -56.81 11.31
N GLY A 361 -3.48 -56.18 10.65
CA GLY A 361 -4.48 -55.37 11.34
C GLY A 361 -5.23 -54.41 10.42
N THR A 362 -6.18 -53.68 11.00
CA THR A 362 -6.89 -52.59 10.30
C THR A 362 -6.39 -51.25 10.80
N TYR A 363 -5.87 -50.43 9.89
CA TYR A 363 -5.28 -49.14 10.19
C TYR A 363 -6.14 -48.01 9.64
N THR A 364 -6.25 -46.91 10.39
CA THR A 364 -6.92 -45.68 9.94
C THR A 364 -5.87 -44.71 9.43
N VAL A 365 -5.81 -44.56 8.11
CA VAL A 365 -4.90 -43.65 7.42
C VAL A 365 -5.52 -42.27 7.36
N THR A 366 -4.79 -41.25 7.81
CA THR A 366 -5.21 -39.86 7.80
C THR A 366 -4.31 -39.05 6.87
N ALA A 367 -4.90 -38.41 5.86
CA ALA A 367 -4.23 -37.46 4.99
C ALA A 367 -4.67 -36.04 5.35
N THR A 368 -3.72 -35.11 5.49
CA THR A 368 -3.98 -33.68 5.67
C THR A 368 -3.25 -32.90 4.58
N ALA A 369 -3.95 -32.00 3.91
CA ALA A 369 -3.41 -31.08 2.92
C ALA A 369 -3.62 -29.64 3.40
N THR A 370 -2.61 -28.80 3.27
CA THR A 370 -2.62 -27.40 3.75
C THR A 370 -2.07 -26.44 2.70
N ASN A 371 -2.72 -25.30 2.50
CA ASN A 371 -2.23 -24.15 1.74
C ASN A 371 -2.37 -22.85 2.57
N SER A 372 -2.15 -21.68 1.97
CA SER A 372 -2.27 -20.38 2.65
C SER A 372 -3.69 -20.06 3.14
N ALA A 373 -4.73 -20.62 2.51
CA ALA A 373 -6.13 -20.41 2.89
C ALA A 373 -6.62 -21.38 3.98
N GLY A 374 -5.83 -22.39 4.36
CA GLY A 374 -6.14 -23.32 5.45
C GLY A 374 -5.81 -24.77 5.11
N SER A 375 -6.45 -25.70 5.82
CA SER A 375 -6.22 -27.14 5.66
C SER A 375 -7.51 -27.93 5.53
N ASP A 376 -7.40 -29.14 4.98
CA ASP A 376 -8.43 -30.17 5.01
C ASP A 376 -7.83 -31.53 5.36
N THR A 377 -8.62 -32.37 6.01
CA THR A 377 -8.19 -33.67 6.54
C THR A 377 -9.22 -34.74 6.18
N ARG A 378 -8.74 -35.87 5.67
CA ARG A 378 -9.56 -37.04 5.35
C ARG A 378 -8.95 -38.30 5.93
N THR A 379 -9.82 -39.23 6.32
CA THR A 379 -9.43 -40.56 6.79
C THR A 379 -9.93 -41.66 5.87
N SER A 380 -9.21 -42.76 5.78
CA SER A 380 -9.62 -43.99 5.11
C SER A 380 -9.00 -45.20 5.80
N THR A 381 -9.65 -46.35 5.77
CA THR A 381 -9.17 -47.58 6.42
C THR A 381 -8.46 -48.49 5.43
N ILE A 382 -7.38 -49.14 5.86
CA ILE A 382 -6.70 -50.20 5.12
C ILE A 382 -6.60 -51.46 6.00
N THR A 383 -6.79 -52.63 5.40
CA THR A 383 -6.64 -53.92 6.10
C THR A 383 -5.39 -54.63 5.60
N VAL A 384 -4.48 -54.92 6.52
CA VAL A 384 -3.21 -55.59 6.28
C VAL A 384 -3.33 -57.03 6.75
N VAL A 385 -3.00 -57.98 5.88
CA VAL A 385 -3.04 -59.41 6.18
C VAL A 385 -1.64 -59.94 6.54
N PRO A 386 -1.52 -61.07 7.23
CA PRO A 386 -0.22 -61.74 7.38
C PRO A 386 0.34 -62.15 6.01
N VAL A 387 1.66 -62.13 5.87
CA VAL A 387 2.32 -62.74 4.70
C VAL A 387 1.99 -64.23 4.62
N GLU A 388 1.50 -64.69 3.47
CA GLU A 388 1.33 -66.13 3.22
C GLU A 388 2.69 -66.77 2.96
N VAL A 389 3.01 -67.83 3.69
CA VAL A 389 4.24 -68.59 3.52
C VAL A 389 4.13 -69.53 2.31
N ASP A 390 4.99 -69.31 1.32
CA ASP A 390 4.99 -69.97 -0.01
C ASP A 390 5.00 -71.51 0.03
N PHE A 391 5.55 -72.13 1.09
CA PHE A 391 5.59 -73.59 1.18
C PHE A 391 4.21 -74.23 1.44
N CYS A 392 3.21 -73.50 1.94
CA CYS A 392 1.88 -74.05 2.23
C CYS A 392 1.19 -74.61 0.98
N ASP A 393 1.51 -74.09 -0.20
CA ASP A 393 0.99 -74.57 -1.48
C ASP A 393 1.74 -75.79 -2.04
N THR A 394 2.87 -76.16 -1.44
CA THR A 394 3.69 -77.29 -1.88
C THR A 394 3.56 -78.54 -1.00
N VAL A 395 2.93 -78.42 0.17
CA VAL A 395 2.67 -79.57 1.05
C VAL A 395 1.66 -80.50 0.40
N VAL A 396 2.11 -81.69 0.03
CA VAL A 396 1.29 -82.76 -0.57
C VAL A 396 1.02 -83.91 0.40
N ASP A 397 1.91 -84.13 1.37
CA ASP A 397 1.83 -85.22 2.35
C ASP A 397 2.20 -84.70 3.74
N LEU A 398 1.49 -85.19 4.76
CA LEU A 398 1.85 -85.05 6.16
C LEU A 398 2.31 -86.42 6.69
N ASN A 399 3.09 -86.44 7.77
CA ASN A 399 3.60 -87.66 8.36
C ASN A 399 2.47 -88.57 8.86
N SER A 400 2.62 -89.88 8.65
CA SER A 400 1.72 -90.90 9.18
C SER A 400 2.00 -91.22 10.65
N ALA A 401 0.95 -91.40 11.44
CA ALA A 401 1.05 -91.91 12.81
C ALA A 401 0.96 -93.43 12.83
N PHE A 402 1.96 -94.13 13.39
CA PHE A 402 1.97 -95.60 13.48
C PHE A 402 1.58 -96.12 14.87
N PHE A 403 0.89 -97.26 14.91
CA PHE A 403 0.30 -97.83 16.11
C PHE A 403 0.82 -99.23 16.42
N GLY A 404 0.75 -99.59 17.71
CA GLY A 404 0.93 -100.96 18.18
C GLY A 404 -0.18 -101.91 17.72
N ARG A 405 0.08 -103.22 17.81
CA ARG A 405 -0.91 -104.26 17.45
C ARG A 405 -2.17 -104.15 18.31
N ASN A 406 -3.35 -104.12 17.68
CA ASN A 406 -4.64 -103.95 18.33
C ASN A 406 -4.73 -102.70 19.24
N SER A 407 -3.93 -101.67 18.96
CA SER A 407 -3.90 -100.42 19.72
C SER A 407 -4.32 -99.22 18.86
N SER A 408 -5.04 -98.28 19.46
CA SER A 408 -5.32 -96.93 18.96
C SER A 408 -4.65 -95.84 19.82
N THR A 409 -3.82 -96.22 20.78
CA THR A 409 -3.07 -95.27 21.60
C THR A 409 -1.82 -94.82 20.86
N LEU A 410 -1.62 -93.51 20.76
CA LEU A 410 -0.42 -92.92 20.19
C LEU A 410 0.80 -93.28 21.05
N ASN A 411 1.85 -93.80 20.42
CA ASN A 411 3.15 -93.99 21.07
C ASN A 411 4.04 -92.75 20.84
N ALA A 412 5.23 -92.73 21.45
CA ALA A 412 6.15 -91.60 21.36
C ALA A 412 6.52 -91.25 19.91
N ASP A 413 6.77 -92.26 19.07
CA ASP A 413 7.14 -92.06 17.66
C ASP A 413 5.98 -91.43 16.85
N ALA A 414 4.74 -91.88 17.09
CA ALA A 414 3.56 -91.30 16.47
C ALA A 414 3.32 -89.86 16.93
N GLN A 415 3.53 -89.56 18.22
CA GLN A 415 3.43 -88.19 18.72
C GLN A 415 4.47 -87.27 18.09
N ALA A 416 5.72 -87.72 17.93
CA ALA A 416 6.78 -86.95 17.27
C ALA A 416 6.42 -86.65 15.80
N ALA A 417 5.98 -87.66 15.04
CA ALA A 417 5.53 -87.49 13.66
C ALA A 417 4.37 -86.49 13.52
N LEU A 418 3.43 -86.51 14.47
CA LEU A 418 2.30 -85.58 14.49
C LEU A 418 2.68 -84.16 14.95
N GLN A 419 3.75 -83.99 15.74
CA GLN A 419 4.26 -82.66 16.08
C GLN A 419 4.83 -81.94 14.86
N ASP A 420 5.52 -82.64 13.97
CA ASP A 420 5.98 -82.06 12.70
C ASP A 420 4.80 -81.58 11.85
N ASN A 421 3.74 -82.38 11.78
CA ASN A 421 2.50 -82.00 11.08
C ASN A 421 1.83 -80.78 11.74
N LEU A 422 1.86 -80.68 13.07
CA LEU A 422 1.28 -79.57 13.81
C LEU A 422 1.95 -78.25 13.46
N GLN A 423 3.28 -78.24 13.30
CA GLN A 423 4.01 -77.04 12.87
C GLN A 423 3.49 -76.56 11.52
N ILE A 424 3.35 -77.47 10.54
CA ILE A 424 2.82 -77.14 9.21
C ILE A 424 1.37 -76.63 9.30
N LEU A 425 0.50 -77.30 10.07
CA LEU A 425 -0.90 -76.88 10.22
C LEU A 425 -1.05 -75.54 10.98
N THR A 426 -0.04 -75.17 11.78
CA THR A 426 0.03 -73.87 12.45
C THR A 426 0.46 -72.77 11.48
N ASP A 427 1.50 -73.04 10.69
CA ASP A 427 2.05 -72.09 9.71
C ASP A 427 1.12 -71.90 8.50
N CYS A 428 0.28 -72.90 8.20
CA CYS A 428 -0.68 -72.91 7.10
C CYS A 428 -2.13 -72.87 7.60
N PRO A 429 -2.65 -71.71 8.07
CA PRO A 429 -3.98 -71.62 8.68
C PRO A 429 -5.13 -71.99 7.74
N ASN A 430 -4.93 -71.85 6.42
CA ASN A 430 -5.92 -72.18 5.39
C ASN A 430 -5.91 -73.67 4.98
N MET A 431 -4.97 -74.48 5.47
CA MET A 431 -4.86 -75.91 5.15
C MET A 431 -5.74 -76.75 6.09
N ASN A 432 -6.63 -77.58 5.55
CA ASN A 432 -7.40 -78.56 6.31
C ASN A 432 -6.67 -79.91 6.29
N ALA A 433 -7.01 -80.82 7.21
CA ALA A 433 -6.46 -82.18 7.23
C ALA A 433 -7.57 -83.24 7.27
N ARG A 434 -7.52 -84.17 6.31
CA ARG A 434 -8.31 -85.40 6.32
C ARG A 434 -7.47 -86.54 6.89
N ILE A 435 -7.97 -87.18 7.93
CA ILE A 435 -7.27 -88.19 8.69
C ILE A 435 -7.90 -89.55 8.39
N GLU A 436 -7.11 -90.44 7.79
CA GLU A 436 -7.55 -91.75 7.36
C GLU A 436 -6.87 -92.83 8.22
N GLY A 437 -7.64 -93.49 9.08
CA GLY A 437 -7.13 -94.56 9.93
C GLY A 437 -7.22 -95.92 9.27
N PHE A 438 -6.22 -96.78 9.48
CA PHE A 438 -6.14 -98.12 8.88
C PHE A 438 -5.87 -99.20 9.93
N ALA A 439 -6.39 -100.40 9.70
CA ALA A 439 -6.09 -101.60 10.45
C ALA A 439 -5.30 -102.62 9.62
N ALA A 440 -4.34 -103.30 10.24
CA ALA A 440 -3.58 -104.35 9.59
C ALA A 440 -4.38 -105.67 9.52
N PRO A 441 -4.16 -106.51 8.49
CA PRO A 441 -4.75 -107.84 8.39
C PRO A 441 -4.58 -108.68 9.67
N GLY A 442 -5.68 -109.18 10.22
CA GLY A 442 -5.66 -110.02 11.43
C GLY A 442 -5.67 -109.26 12.76
N GLU A 443 -5.86 -107.94 12.74
CA GLU A 443 -6.25 -107.17 13.94
C GLU A 443 -7.72 -107.38 14.28
N ARG A 444 -8.04 -107.34 15.58
CA ARG A 444 -9.41 -107.53 16.07
C ARG A 444 -10.26 -106.31 15.73
N SER A 445 -11.46 -106.53 15.19
CA SER A 445 -12.42 -105.46 14.88
C SER A 445 -11.83 -104.34 14.02
N GLY A 446 -11.21 -104.69 12.89
CA GLY A 446 -10.47 -103.76 12.02
C GLY A 446 -11.22 -102.46 11.70
N THR A 447 -12.53 -102.50 11.46
CA THR A 447 -13.36 -101.29 11.27
C THR A 447 -13.30 -100.35 12.47
N ARG A 448 -13.64 -100.83 13.67
CA ARG A 448 -13.62 -100.01 14.89
C ARG A 448 -12.21 -99.53 15.23
N LEU A 449 -11.20 -100.37 15.00
CA LEU A 449 -9.82 -100.04 15.31
C LEU A 449 -9.28 -98.95 14.37
N SER A 450 -9.63 -99.01 13.08
CA SER A 450 -9.26 -98.00 12.10
C SER A 450 -9.86 -96.63 12.42
N GLU A 451 -11.14 -96.59 12.82
CA GLU A 451 -11.80 -95.35 13.23
C GLU A 451 -11.21 -94.78 14.53
N ALA A 452 -10.94 -95.63 15.52
CA ALA A 452 -10.32 -95.22 16.77
C ALA A 452 -8.92 -94.61 16.56
N ARG A 453 -8.15 -95.10 15.58
CA ARG A 453 -6.84 -94.54 15.20
C ARG A 453 -6.97 -93.17 14.55
N ALA A 454 -7.93 -93.01 13.63
CA ALA A 454 -8.20 -91.71 13.00
C ALA A 454 -8.61 -90.67 14.06
N ARG A 455 -9.51 -91.04 14.98
CA ARG A 455 -9.93 -90.15 16.08
C ARG A 455 -8.83 -89.83 17.07
N ALA A 456 -7.90 -90.76 17.33
CA ALA A 456 -6.76 -90.50 18.20
C ALA A 456 -5.82 -89.42 17.63
N VAL A 457 -5.62 -89.42 16.30
CA VAL A 457 -4.85 -88.36 15.60
C VAL A 457 -5.63 -87.04 15.57
N GLU A 458 -6.93 -87.09 15.27
CA GLU A 458 -7.81 -85.90 15.30
C GLU A 458 -7.77 -85.21 16.67
N GLN A 459 -7.93 -85.99 17.74
CA GLN A 459 -7.90 -85.46 19.11
C GLN A 459 -6.52 -84.86 19.44
N PHE A 460 -5.43 -85.48 19.00
CA PHE A 460 -4.09 -84.93 19.19
C PHE A 460 -3.95 -83.54 18.56
N TYR A 461 -4.43 -83.32 17.34
CA TYR A 461 -4.38 -82.00 16.71
C TYR A 461 -5.26 -80.97 17.43
N ILE A 462 -6.46 -81.36 17.87
CA ILE A 462 -7.37 -80.49 18.62
C ILE A 462 -6.75 -80.08 19.97
N ASP A 463 -6.21 -81.05 20.71
CA ASP A 463 -5.56 -80.81 22.01
C ASP A 463 -4.35 -79.89 21.90
N ASN A 464 -3.77 -79.76 20.70
CA ASN A 464 -2.62 -78.91 20.42
C ASN A 464 -2.96 -77.66 19.57
N GLY A 465 -4.24 -77.26 19.50
CA GLY A 465 -4.63 -75.93 19.01
C GLY A 465 -5.10 -75.85 17.55
N VAL A 466 -5.22 -76.98 16.84
CA VAL A 466 -5.86 -76.98 15.51
C VAL A 466 -7.38 -76.99 15.68
N ALA A 467 -8.07 -76.03 15.06
CA ALA A 467 -9.53 -75.94 15.13
C ALA A 467 -10.18 -77.22 14.57
N ALA A 468 -11.14 -77.80 15.31
CA ALA A 468 -11.86 -79.01 14.89
C ALA A 468 -12.56 -78.86 13.53
N SER A 469 -12.94 -77.63 13.15
CA SER A 469 -13.52 -77.34 11.83
C SER A 469 -12.57 -77.57 10.66
N ARG A 470 -11.25 -77.66 10.91
CA ARG A 470 -10.22 -77.91 9.89
C ARG A 470 -9.92 -79.40 9.71
N LEU A 471 -10.56 -80.27 10.49
CA LEU A 471 -10.21 -81.69 10.58
C LEU A 471 -11.40 -82.57 10.18
N THR A 472 -11.10 -83.67 9.49
CA THR A 472 -12.08 -84.74 9.23
C THR A 472 -11.43 -86.09 9.49
N ALA A 473 -11.98 -86.92 10.37
CA ALA A 473 -11.44 -88.24 10.68
C ALA A 473 -12.36 -89.37 10.20
N ALA A 474 -11.79 -90.35 9.49
CA ALA A 474 -12.50 -91.51 9.00
C ALA A 474 -11.68 -92.80 9.17
N GLY A 475 -12.36 -93.88 9.57
CA GLY A 475 -11.78 -95.23 9.57
C GLY A 475 -11.94 -95.90 8.21
N MET A 476 -10.84 -96.33 7.61
CA MET A 476 -10.81 -97.00 6.29
C MET A 476 -10.88 -98.52 6.38
N GLY A 477 -10.99 -99.07 7.59
CA GLY A 477 -11.06 -100.51 7.84
C GLY A 477 -9.72 -101.22 7.69
N THR A 478 -9.81 -102.52 7.38
CA THR A 478 -8.63 -103.38 7.25
C THR A 478 -8.04 -103.28 5.85
N VAL A 479 -6.73 -103.06 5.73
CA VAL A 479 -6.04 -103.03 4.44
C VAL A 479 -6.11 -104.41 3.77
N SER A 480 -6.62 -104.47 2.53
CA SER A 480 -6.76 -105.70 1.73
C SER A 480 -5.52 -105.98 0.85
N GLY A 481 -5.29 -107.24 0.48
CA GLY A 481 -4.29 -107.61 -0.53
C GLY A 481 -2.86 -107.83 -0.04
N VAL A 482 -2.64 -107.84 1.28
CA VAL A 482 -1.30 -107.95 1.89
C VAL A 482 -1.09 -109.32 2.54
N SER A 483 0.04 -109.97 2.25
CA SER A 483 0.39 -111.28 2.86
C SER A 483 1.13 -111.12 4.20
N ARG A 484 0.97 -112.08 5.12
CA ARG A 484 1.65 -112.06 6.44
C ARG A 484 3.18 -112.13 6.36
N LYS A 485 3.77 -112.42 5.20
CA LYS A 485 5.22 -112.59 5.03
C LYS A 485 6.01 -111.28 5.04
N GLU A 486 5.37 -110.13 4.79
CA GLU A 486 6.05 -108.84 4.55
C GLU A 486 6.08 -107.88 5.76
N GLY A 487 5.63 -108.33 6.93
CA GLY A 487 5.53 -107.47 8.11
C GLY A 487 4.31 -106.54 8.04
N LEU A 488 3.51 -106.53 9.11
CA LEU A 488 2.19 -105.87 9.12
C LEU A 488 2.17 -104.53 9.87
N SER A 489 3.31 -104.09 10.42
CA SER A 489 3.41 -102.87 11.22
C SER A 489 3.07 -101.61 10.44
N GLN A 490 3.49 -101.53 9.17
CA GLN A 490 3.24 -100.39 8.27
C GLN A 490 1.76 -100.13 7.94
N TYR A 491 0.88 -101.11 8.20
CA TYR A 491 -0.56 -100.97 7.96
C TYR A 491 -1.33 -100.60 9.23
N ARG A 492 -0.64 -100.51 10.37
CA ARG A 492 -1.22 -100.03 11.63
C ARG A 492 -0.97 -98.54 11.72
N ARG A 493 -1.69 -97.74 10.94
CA ARG A 493 -1.39 -96.31 10.83
C ARG A 493 -2.63 -95.44 10.70
N ALA A 494 -2.44 -94.14 10.86
CA ALA A 494 -3.38 -93.12 10.42
C ALA A 494 -2.62 -92.08 9.60
N ASP A 495 -3.10 -91.82 8.40
CA ASP A 495 -2.49 -90.91 7.43
C ASP A 495 -3.20 -89.55 7.53
N SER A 496 -2.43 -88.46 7.64
CA SER A 496 -2.97 -87.09 7.57
C SER A 496 -2.77 -86.58 6.15
N LEU A 497 -3.85 -86.24 5.47
CA LEU A 497 -3.84 -85.78 4.08
C LEU A 497 -4.23 -84.29 4.06
N PRO A 498 -3.40 -83.41 3.50
CA PRO A 498 -3.75 -82.00 3.36
C PRO A 498 -4.94 -81.85 2.39
N VAL A 499 -5.91 -81.04 2.77
CA VAL A 499 -7.10 -80.68 1.98
C VAL A 499 -7.16 -79.17 1.89
N ARG A 500 -7.28 -78.65 0.67
CA ARG A 500 -7.40 -77.21 0.40
C ARG A 500 -8.83 -76.85 0.08
#